data_AF-A0A132MLN0-F1
#
_entry.id   AF-A0A132MLN0-F1
#
_cell.length_a   1.000
_cell.length_b   1.000
_cell.length_c   1.000
_cell.angle_alpha   90.00
_cell.angle_beta   90.00
_cell.angle_gamma   90.00
#
_symmetry.space_group_name_H-M   'P 1'
#
loop_
_entity.id
_entity.type
_entity.pdbx_description
1 polymer ?
#
loop_
_entity_poly.entity_id
_entity_poly.type
_entity_poly.pdbx_seq_one_letter_code
_entity_poly.pdbx_strand_id
1 'polypeptide(L)'
;MRDLRNPGPLLDELLASGEAAQITSRGQLVAWLVPATPGERCREELVAAGELRLRSGRPGGLARRGRMPRQEAGRSLSEALRAMRAEEDR
;
A
#
# COMPACT_ATOMS: atom_id res chain seq x y z
N MET A 1 -14.28 20.26 -21.63
CA MET A 1 -14.20 18.80 -21.49
C MET A 1 -13.37 18.26 -22.64
N ARG A 2 -12.19 17.70 -22.37
CA ARG A 2 -11.33 17.10 -23.41
C ARG A 2 -11.53 15.58 -23.37
N ASP A 3 -11.98 15.02 -24.49
CA ASP A 3 -12.15 13.58 -24.64
C ASP A 3 -10.80 12.85 -24.60
N LEU A 4 -10.75 11.73 -23.88
CA LEU A 4 -9.60 10.84 -23.67
C LEU A 4 -9.24 10.05 -24.94
N ARG A 5 -9.14 10.72 -26.08
CA ARG A 5 -8.72 10.11 -27.34
C ARG A 5 -7.20 10.05 -27.49
N ASN A 6 -6.45 10.77 -26.65
CA ASN A 6 -4.99 10.73 -26.58
C ASN A 6 -4.49 11.07 -25.14
N PRO A 7 -4.10 10.08 -24.32
CA PRO A 7 -3.78 10.28 -22.91
C PRO A 7 -2.39 10.88 -22.65
N GLY A 8 -1.50 10.93 -23.66
CA GLY A 8 -0.09 11.35 -23.49
C GLY A 8 0.08 12.73 -22.84
N PRO A 9 -0.53 13.80 -23.36
CA PRO A 9 -0.35 15.15 -22.82
C PRO A 9 -0.91 15.33 -21.40
N LEU A 10 -1.98 14.60 -21.06
CA LEU A 10 -2.59 14.64 -19.72
C LEU A 10 -1.67 13.96 -18.69
N LEU A 11 -1.00 12.88 -19.08
CA LEU A 11 -0.04 12.17 -18.23
C LEU A 11 1.17 13.05 -17.90
N ASP A 12 1.68 13.81 -18.88
CA ASP A 12 2.81 14.71 -18.68
C ASP A 12 2.44 15.88 -17.75
N GLU A 13 1.25 16.46 -17.89
CA GLU A 13 0.75 17.51 -17.00
C GLU A 13 0.57 17.01 -15.56
N LEU A 14 0.07 15.77 -15.38
CA LEU A 14 -0.07 15.10 -14.08
C LEU A 14 1.28 14.81 -13.41
N LEU A 15 2.26 14.36 -14.20
CA LEU A 15 3.63 14.16 -13.72
C LEU A 15 4.26 15.48 -13.28
N ALA A 16 4.02 16.57 -14.01
CA ALA A 16 4.54 17.88 -13.69
C ALA A 16 3.86 18.52 -12.46
N SER A 17 2.55 18.34 -12.29
CA SER A 17 1.80 18.93 -11.18
C SER A 17 1.87 18.11 -9.89
N GLY A 18 2.04 16.78 -9.99
CA GLY A 18 1.96 15.88 -8.84
C GLY A 18 0.55 15.77 -8.24
N GLU A 19 -0.47 16.29 -8.92
CA GLU A 19 -1.85 16.25 -8.46
C GLU A 19 -2.61 15.04 -9.01
N ALA A 20 -3.77 14.74 -8.43
CA ALA A 20 -4.68 13.72 -8.95
C ALA A 20 -5.61 14.32 -10.02
N ALA A 21 -5.85 13.60 -11.12
CA ALA A 21 -6.79 14.01 -12.16
C ALA A 21 -8.01 13.09 -12.22
N GLN A 22 -9.16 13.67 -12.55
CA GLN A 22 -10.39 12.94 -12.81
C GLN A 22 -10.44 12.44 -14.25
N ILE A 23 -10.73 11.16 -14.42
CA ILE A 23 -11.02 10.53 -15.71
C ILE A 23 -12.54 10.46 -15.84
N THR A 24 -13.09 11.16 -16.83
CA THR A 24 -14.52 11.17 -17.13
C THR A 24 -14.79 10.56 -18.52
N SER A 25 -15.88 9.82 -18.65
CA SER A 25 -16.37 9.28 -19.92
C SER A 25 -17.83 9.68 -20.09
N ARG A 26 -18.16 10.35 -21.20
CA ARG A 26 -19.51 10.87 -21.49
C ARG A 26 -20.10 11.70 -20.33
N GLY A 27 -19.27 12.53 -19.70
CA GLY A 27 -19.66 13.37 -18.57
C GLY A 27 -19.81 12.64 -17.23
N GLN A 28 -19.55 11.33 -17.18
CA GLN A 28 -19.57 10.55 -15.94
C GLN A 28 -18.14 10.27 -15.46
N LEU A 29 -17.89 10.42 -14.16
CA LEU A 29 -16.62 10.06 -13.55
C LEU A 29 -16.45 8.54 -13.57
N VAL A 30 -15.36 8.07 -14.17
CA VAL A 30 -15.08 6.63 -14.31
C VAL A 30 -13.84 6.18 -13.55
N ALA A 31 -12.87 7.07 -13.33
CA ALA A 31 -11.67 6.75 -12.56
C ALA A 31 -10.95 8.03 -12.08
N TRP A 32 -9.96 7.84 -11.22
CA TRP A 32 -8.97 8.85 -10.85
C TRP A 32 -7.58 8.38 -11.28
N LEU A 33 -6.80 9.30 -11.83
CA LEU A 33 -5.40 9.08 -12.14
C LEU A 33 -4.58 9.81 -11.08
N VAL A 34 -3.76 9.05 -10.35
CA VAL A 34 -2.93 9.57 -9.25
C VAL A 34 -1.46 9.27 -9.55
N PRO A 35 -0.52 10.17 -9.21
CA PRO A 35 0.89 9.89 -9.32
C PRO A 35 1.29 8.70 -8.44
N ALA A 36 2.18 7.87 -8.94
CA ALA A 36 2.71 6.75 -8.17
C ALA A 36 3.52 7.25 -6.96
N THR A 37 3.30 6.62 -5.80
CA THR A 37 4.08 6.91 -4.60
C THR A 37 5.56 6.57 -4.79
N PRO A 38 6.48 7.12 -3.98
CA PRO A 38 7.91 6.76 -4.06
C PRO A 38 8.16 5.25 -3.93
N GLY A 39 7.41 4.57 -3.05
CA GLY A 39 7.54 3.13 -2.86
C GLY A 39 7.07 2.31 -4.08
N GLU A 40 5.99 2.74 -4.73
CA GLU A 40 5.50 2.11 -5.96
C GLU A 40 6.48 2.30 -7.12
N ARG A 41 7.04 3.51 -7.28
CA ARG A 41 8.08 3.77 -8.30
C ARG A 41 9.32 2.92 -8.08
N CYS A 42 9.85 2.91 -6.86
CA CYS A 42 11.00 2.09 -6.50
C CYS A 42 10.74 0.60 -6.75
N ARG A 43 9.54 0.11 -6.42
CA ARG A 43 9.15 -1.27 -6.71
C ARG A 43 9.15 -1.55 -8.22
N GLU A 44 8.57 -0.68 -9.04
CA GLU A 44 8.55 -0.84 -10.50
C GLU A 44 9.97 -0.80 -11.09
N GLU A 45 10.84 0.09 -10.62
CA GLU A 45 12.25 0.16 -11.02
C GLU A 45 12.99 -1.15 -10.71
N LEU A 46 12.80 -1.71 -9.52
CA LEU A 46 13.40 -2.98 -9.13
C LEU A 46 12.87 -4.15 -9.97
N VAL A 47 11.59 -4.12 -10.35
CA VAL A 47 11.01 -5.13 -11.25
C VAL A 47 11.61 -5.02 -12.64
N ALA A 48 11.71 -3.81 -13.19
CA ALA A 48 12.29 -3.54 -14.49
C ALA A 48 13.78 -3.92 -14.55
N ALA A 49 14.52 -3.69 -13.46
CA ALA A 49 15.91 -4.11 -13.32
C ALA A 49 16.08 -5.64 -13.16
N GLY A 50 14.99 -6.38 -12.96
CA GLY A 50 15.03 -7.83 -12.69
C GLY A 50 15.46 -8.20 -11.27
N GLU A 51 15.73 -7.21 -10.42
CA GLU A 51 16.11 -7.35 -9.01
C GLU A 51 14.93 -7.81 -8.14
N LEU A 52 13.71 -7.44 -8.52
CA LEU A 52 12.48 -7.88 -7.88
C LEU A 52 11.63 -8.73 -8.83
N ARG A 53 11.50 -10.02 -8.55
CA ARG A 53 10.59 -10.90 -9.30
C ARG A 53 9.20 -10.90 -8.69
N LEU A 54 8.22 -10.37 -9.42
CA LEU A 54 6.81 -10.52 -9.06
C LEU A 54 6.40 -11.98 -9.23
N ARG A 55 6.23 -12.71 -8.12
CA ARG A 55 5.63 -14.05 -8.17
C ARG A 55 4.13 -13.91 -8.46
N SER A 56 3.73 -14.13 -9.70
CA SER A 56 2.33 -14.29 -10.06
C SER A 56 1.77 -15.57 -9.41
N GLY A 57 0.67 -15.44 -8.66
CA GLY A 57 -0.26 -16.55 -8.44
C GLY A 57 0.15 -17.71 -7.52
N ARG A 58 1.24 -17.67 -6.74
CA ARG A 58 1.47 -18.71 -5.73
C ARG A 58 0.72 -18.42 -4.42
N PRO A 59 -0.18 -19.30 -3.96
CA PRO A 59 -0.81 -19.19 -2.66
C PRO A 59 0.17 -19.64 -1.58
N GLY A 60 1.26 -18.90 -1.41
CA GLY A 60 2.38 -19.24 -0.54
C GLY A 60 3.17 -17.99 -0.22
N GLY A 61 2.56 -17.12 0.57
CA GLY A 61 3.10 -15.85 1.06
C GLY A 61 2.15 -15.30 2.14
N LEU A 62 2.39 -14.08 2.62
CA LEU A 62 1.53 -13.42 3.62
C LEU A 62 0.06 -13.29 3.18
N ALA A 63 -0.25 -13.54 1.91
CA ALA A 63 -1.60 -13.59 1.35
C ALA A 63 -2.55 -14.58 2.06
N ARG A 64 -2.03 -15.57 2.79
CA ARG A 64 -2.83 -16.48 3.64
C ARG A 64 -2.74 -16.17 5.14
N ARG A 65 -2.06 -15.09 5.57
CA ARG A 65 -2.19 -14.67 6.96
C ARG A 65 -3.61 -14.17 7.14
N GLY A 66 -4.41 -14.90 7.91
CA GLY A 66 -5.64 -14.36 8.46
C GLY A 66 -5.35 -13.05 9.20
N ARG A 67 -6.40 -12.26 9.45
CA ARG A 67 -6.28 -11.08 10.33
C ARG A 67 -5.52 -11.51 11.60
N MET A 68 -4.58 -10.70 12.07
CA MET A 68 -3.98 -10.97 13.37
C MET A 68 -5.12 -11.14 14.37
N PRO A 69 -5.10 -12.19 15.21
CA PRO A 69 -6.08 -12.31 16.26
C PRO A 69 -6.08 -11.01 17.06
N ARG A 70 -7.27 -10.47 17.31
CA ARG A 70 -7.43 -9.30 18.16
C ARG A 70 -6.77 -9.67 19.49
N GLN A 71 -5.74 -8.94 19.91
CA GLN A 71 -5.22 -9.11 21.26
C GLN A 71 -6.39 -8.83 22.20
N GLU A 72 -6.89 -9.87 22.86
CA GLU A 72 -7.78 -9.71 23.99
C GLU A 72 -7.03 -8.86 25.02
N ALA A 73 -7.73 -7.93 25.66
CA ALA A 73 -7.17 -7.06 26.70
C ALA A 73 -6.86 -7.90 27.96
N GLY A 74 -5.88 -8.79 27.85
CA GLY A 74 -5.23 -9.44 28.98
C GLY A 74 -4.22 -8.48 29.63
N ARG A 75 -3.61 -8.94 30.72
CA ARG A 75 -2.52 -8.19 31.37
C ARG A 75 -1.50 -7.79 30.32
N SER A 76 -1.15 -6.51 30.32
CA SER A 76 -0.09 -6.02 29.44
C SER A 76 1.22 -6.77 29.77
N LEU A 77 2.11 -6.93 28.79
CA LEU A 77 3.43 -7.53 29.00
C LEU A 77 4.16 -6.84 30.17
N SER A 78 4.03 -5.51 30.27
CA SER A 78 4.61 -4.74 31.37
C SER A 78 4.04 -5.10 32.75
N GLU A 79 2.74 -5.38 32.86
CA GLU A 79 2.12 -5.85 34.11
C GLU A 79 2.58 -7.25 34.49
N ALA A 80 2.69 -8.16 33.51
CA ALA A 80 3.18 -9.51 33.74
C ALA A 80 4.65 -9.49 34.25
N LEU A 81 5.51 -8.70 33.61
CA LEU A 81 6.91 -8.56 34.02
C LEU A 81 7.07 -7.92 35.41
N ARG A 82 6.20 -6.96 35.76
CA ARG A 82 6.19 -6.38 37.11
C ARG A 82 5.74 -7.38 38.17
N ALA A 83 4.74 -8.20 37.87
CA ALA A 83 4.27 -9.23 38.80
C ALA A 83 5.34 -10.29 39.08
N MET A 84 6.04 -10.75 38.03
CA MET A 84 7.16 -11.70 38.19
C MET A 84 8.28 -11.14 39.07
N ARG A 85 8.64 -9.86 38.88
CA ARG A 85 9.69 -9.22 39.70
C ARG A 85 9.26 -9.07 41.17
N ALA A 86 7.99 -8.76 41.43
CA ALA A 86 7.47 -8.66 42.78
C ALA A 86 7.38 -10.01 43.52
N GLU A 87 7.36 -11.12 42.80
CA GLU A 87 7.44 -12.48 43.37
C GLU A 87 8.88 -12.87 43.72
N GLU A 88 9.89 -12.33 43.01
CA GLU A 88 11.32 -12.56 43.32
C GLU A 88 11.79 -11.80 44.57
N ASP A 89 11.20 -10.63 44.85
CA ASP A 89 11.55 -9.79 46.01
C ASP A 89 10.90 -10.25 47.34
N ARG A 90 10.20 -11.39 47.34
CA ARG A 90 9.48 -11.95 48.51
C ARG A 90 10.16 -13.19 49.06
#